data_AF-A0AAV2H688-F1
#
_entry.id   AF-A0AAV2H688-F1
#
_cell.length_a   1.000
_cell.length_b   1.000
_cell.length_c   1.000
_cell.angle_alpha   90.00
_cell.angle_beta   90.00
_cell.angle_gamma   90.00
#
_symmetry.space_group_name_H-M   'P 1'
#
loop_
_entity.id
_entity.type
_entity.pdbx_description
1 polymer ?
#
loop_
_entity_poly.entity_id
_entity_poly.type
_entity_poly.pdbx_seq_one_letter_code
_entity_poly.pdbx_strand_id
1 'polypeptide(L)'
;MSEIMNSSEYQKDNELFKQKLCESYIPDYDILQLSKLYFMDRAVRENPFKTTYFMWMDGGYGHGNDVYPKDDVWTPKELFEHGDKVTFIDRTPGVRAFEKDKARLHKMSINILAGLFFAGGGQAFKELYEMQQQQVDEWMRDGVVDDDQTMYMLLYYKKPSLFHLVPGDWYDVFKLFNKNLTEVTPSPR
;
A
#
# COMPACT_ATOMS: atom_id res chain seq x y z
N MET A 1 -3.64 -17.82 -10.11
CA MET A 1 -4.31 -17.41 -8.85
C MET A 1 -5.43 -18.35 -8.44
N SER A 2 -6.53 -18.50 -9.19
CA SER A 2 -7.66 -19.38 -8.80
C SER A 2 -7.24 -20.82 -8.45
N GLU A 3 -6.40 -21.45 -9.28
CA GLU A 3 -5.88 -22.80 -9.02
C GLU A 3 -5.07 -22.88 -7.72
N ILE A 4 -4.26 -21.86 -7.43
CA ILE A 4 -3.46 -21.76 -6.20
C ILE A 4 -4.39 -21.65 -4.98
N MET A 5 -5.36 -20.73 -5.00
CA MET A 5 -6.29 -20.50 -3.89
C MET A 5 -7.16 -21.72 -3.55
N ASN A 6 -7.46 -22.55 -4.55
CA ASN A 6 -8.21 -23.79 -4.37
C ASN A 6 -7.34 -24.98 -3.91
N SER A 7 -6.01 -24.83 -3.87
CA SER A 7 -5.11 -25.89 -3.44
C SER A 7 -5.11 -26.07 -1.92
N SER A 8 -4.96 -27.32 -1.46
CA SER A 8 -4.85 -27.62 -0.04
C SER A 8 -3.61 -26.98 0.59
N GLU A 9 -2.53 -26.84 -0.17
CA GLU A 9 -1.26 -26.27 0.33
C GLU A 9 -1.38 -24.78 0.62
N TYR A 10 -2.07 -24.04 -0.24
CA TYR A 10 -2.37 -22.64 -0.01
C TYR A 10 -3.26 -22.43 1.22
N GLN A 11 -4.34 -23.21 1.32
CA GLN A 11 -5.33 -23.08 2.40
C GLN A 11 -4.78 -23.54 3.76
N LYS A 12 -3.78 -24.42 3.75
CA LYS A 12 -3.17 -24.95 4.97
C LYS A 12 -2.51 -23.84 5.79
N ASP A 13 -2.94 -23.75 7.05
CA ASP A 13 -2.47 -22.78 8.03
C ASP A 13 -2.64 -21.32 7.61
N ASN A 14 -3.50 -21.04 6.63
CA ASN A 14 -3.79 -19.70 6.15
C ASN A 14 -4.90 -19.04 7.00
N GLU A 15 -4.54 -18.00 7.75
CA GLU A 15 -5.48 -17.26 8.61
C GLU A 15 -6.51 -16.49 7.80
N LEU A 16 -6.12 -15.92 6.66
CA LEU A 16 -6.99 -15.16 5.75
C LEU A 16 -8.13 -16.07 5.24
N PHE A 17 -7.76 -17.28 4.81
CA PHE A 17 -8.72 -18.29 4.36
C PHE A 17 -9.67 -18.74 5.47
N LYS A 18 -9.14 -19.01 6.67
CA LYS A 18 -9.95 -19.39 7.84
C LYS A 18 -10.96 -18.29 8.21
N GLN A 19 -10.57 -17.03 8.07
CA GLN A 19 -11.41 -15.86 8.34
C GLN A 19 -12.35 -15.50 7.17
N LYS A 20 -12.21 -16.16 6.02
CA LYS A 20 -12.96 -15.86 4.79
C LYS A 20 -12.80 -14.41 4.36
N LEU A 21 -11.56 -13.92 4.38
CA LEU A 21 -11.21 -12.62 3.82
C LEU A 21 -11.03 -12.71 2.31
N CYS A 22 -11.50 -11.71 1.56
CA CYS A 22 -11.64 -11.79 0.11
C CYS A 22 -10.33 -12.11 -0.62
N GLU A 23 -9.22 -11.61 -0.11
CA GLU A 23 -7.84 -11.82 -0.58
C GLU A 23 -7.39 -13.30 -0.54
N SER A 24 -8.17 -14.18 0.09
CA SER A 24 -7.83 -15.60 0.20
C SER A 24 -8.67 -16.53 -0.69
N TYR A 25 -9.74 -16.04 -1.30
CA TYR A 25 -10.65 -16.87 -2.10
C TYR A 25 -11.29 -16.19 -3.31
N ILE A 26 -11.11 -14.88 -3.50
CA ILE A 26 -11.60 -14.13 -4.66
C ILE A 26 -10.39 -13.68 -5.48
N PRO A 27 -9.94 -14.45 -6.49
CA PRO A 27 -8.74 -14.11 -7.25
C PRO A 27 -8.85 -12.77 -7.98
N ASP A 28 -10.05 -12.41 -8.43
CA ASP A 28 -10.29 -11.13 -9.12
C ASP A 28 -10.09 -9.92 -8.20
N TYR A 29 -10.29 -10.11 -6.89
CA TYR A 29 -10.01 -9.07 -5.89
C TYR A 29 -8.50 -8.78 -5.86
N ASP A 30 -7.66 -9.81 -5.76
CA ASP A 30 -6.21 -9.62 -5.72
C ASP A 30 -5.66 -9.07 -7.03
N ILE A 31 -6.18 -9.52 -8.18
CA ILE A 31 -5.83 -8.94 -9.47
C ILE A 31 -6.12 -7.44 -9.48
N LEU A 32 -7.28 -7.03 -8.97
CA LEU A 32 -7.67 -5.62 -8.89
C LEU A 32 -6.75 -4.83 -7.93
N GLN A 33 -6.48 -5.35 -6.72
CA GLN A 33 -5.60 -4.69 -5.75
C GLN A 33 -4.17 -4.54 -6.28
N LEU A 34 -3.61 -5.62 -6.84
CA LEU A 34 -2.26 -5.62 -7.43
C LEU A 34 -2.17 -4.75 -8.70
N SER A 35 -3.29 -4.39 -9.32
CA SER A 35 -3.30 -3.50 -10.49
C SER A 35 -3.05 -2.03 -10.16
N LYS A 36 -3.06 -1.62 -8.87
CA LYS A 36 -2.82 -0.22 -8.48
C LYS A 36 -1.47 0.31 -8.97
N LEU A 37 -0.39 -0.44 -8.78
CA LEU A 37 0.93 -0.02 -9.27
C LEU A 37 1.04 -0.04 -10.80
N TYR A 38 0.29 -0.91 -11.49
CA TYR A 38 0.20 -0.86 -12.95
C TYR A 38 -0.46 0.43 -13.43
N PHE A 39 -1.58 0.83 -12.81
CA PHE A 39 -2.22 2.10 -13.14
C PHE A 39 -1.33 3.30 -12.82
N MET A 40 -0.54 3.20 -11.75
CA MET A 40 0.42 4.23 -11.41
C MET A 40 1.57 4.35 -12.41
N ASP A 41 2.19 3.24 -12.80
CA ASP A 41 3.18 3.22 -13.88
C ASP A 41 2.61 3.79 -15.19
N ARG A 42 1.36 3.45 -15.53
CA ARG A 42 0.69 4.01 -16.70
C ARG A 42 0.53 5.53 -16.60
N ALA A 43 0.09 6.05 -15.45
CA ALA A 43 -0.04 7.49 -15.21
C ALA A 43 1.32 8.20 -15.33
N VAL A 44 2.39 7.58 -14.83
CA VAL A 44 3.77 8.06 -14.96
C VAL A 44 4.23 8.10 -16.42
N ARG A 45 3.90 7.09 -17.23
CA ARG A 45 4.28 7.04 -18.65
C ARG A 45 3.50 8.03 -19.52
N GLU A 46 2.20 8.15 -19.29
CA GLU A 46 1.35 9.05 -20.07
C GLU A 46 1.57 10.52 -19.68
N ASN A 47 1.75 10.80 -18.38
CA ASN A 47 2.08 12.09 -17.79
C ASN A 47 1.51 13.34 -18.51
N PRO A 48 0.17 13.41 -18.72
CA PRO A 48 -0.43 14.53 -19.45
C PRO A 48 -0.23 15.88 -18.74
N PHE A 49 -0.02 15.85 -17.43
CA PHE A 49 0.20 17.02 -16.59
C PHE A 49 1.66 17.47 -16.49
N LYS A 50 2.60 16.75 -17.13
CA LYS A 50 4.04 17.06 -17.13
C LYS A 50 4.61 17.25 -15.71
N THR A 51 4.16 16.42 -14.78
CA THR A 51 4.60 16.41 -13.38
C THR A 51 5.76 15.43 -13.18
N THR A 52 6.49 15.57 -12.09
CA THR A 52 7.49 14.59 -11.64
C THR A 52 7.00 13.76 -10.46
N TYR A 53 5.88 14.14 -9.85
CA TYR A 53 5.35 13.56 -8.62
C TYR A 53 3.91 13.09 -8.82
N PHE A 54 3.61 11.91 -8.27
CA PHE A 54 2.35 11.21 -8.46
C PHE A 54 1.81 10.69 -7.13
N MET A 55 0.51 10.49 -7.05
CA MET A 55 -0.18 10.03 -5.85
C MET A 55 -1.31 9.08 -6.24
N TRP A 56 -1.47 8.02 -5.45
CA TRP A 56 -2.64 7.17 -5.44
C TRP A 56 -3.47 7.48 -4.19
N MET A 57 -4.79 7.53 -4.35
CA MET A 57 -5.75 7.61 -3.27
C MET A 57 -7.02 6.87 -3.69
N ASP A 58 -7.51 5.97 -2.83
CA ASP A 58 -8.72 5.21 -3.13
C ASP A 58 -9.95 6.13 -3.23
N GLY A 59 -10.84 5.84 -4.18
CA GLY A 59 -12.11 6.58 -4.36
C GLY A 59 -13.11 6.47 -3.20
N GLY A 60 -12.77 5.72 -2.15
CA GLY A 60 -13.52 5.58 -0.91
C GLY A 60 -12.77 6.03 0.35
N TYR A 61 -11.68 6.82 0.19
CA TYR A 61 -10.88 7.28 1.33
C TYR A 61 -11.75 7.88 2.44
N GLY A 62 -11.54 7.44 3.69
CA GLY A 62 -12.31 7.88 4.85
C GLY A 62 -13.65 7.16 5.07
N HIS A 63 -14.08 6.24 4.19
CA HIS A 63 -15.30 5.43 4.35
C HIS A 63 -16.56 6.25 4.72
N GLY A 64 -16.72 7.43 4.10
CA GLY A 64 -17.85 8.33 4.34
C GLY A 64 -17.70 9.25 5.56
N ASN A 65 -16.59 9.16 6.30
CA ASN A 65 -16.26 10.13 7.33
C ASN A 65 -15.64 11.40 6.71
N ASP A 66 -15.89 12.54 7.34
CA ASP A 66 -15.34 13.83 6.95
C ASP A 66 -13.91 13.98 7.49
N VAL A 67 -12.96 13.42 6.73
CA VAL A 67 -11.51 13.41 7.06
C VAL A 67 -10.72 14.46 6.28
N TYR A 68 -11.39 15.24 5.44
CA TYR A 68 -10.79 16.19 4.51
C TYR A 68 -10.55 17.55 5.19
N PRO A 69 -9.62 18.38 4.68
CA PRO A 69 -9.49 19.76 5.13
C PRO A 69 -10.81 20.53 4.99
N LYS A 70 -11.17 21.33 6.01
CA LYS A 70 -12.45 22.05 6.06
C LYS A 70 -12.61 23.14 5.01
N ASP A 71 -11.51 23.61 4.45
CA ASP A 71 -11.45 24.58 3.37
C ASP A 71 -11.38 23.91 1.98
N ASP A 72 -11.52 22.58 1.90
CA ASP A 72 -11.43 21.74 0.70
C ASP A 72 -10.09 21.87 -0.06
N VAL A 73 -9.07 22.47 0.57
CA VAL A 73 -7.75 22.68 -0.02
C VAL A 73 -6.70 21.88 0.74
N TRP A 74 -6.04 20.97 0.03
CA TRP A 74 -4.91 20.22 0.56
C TRP A 74 -3.62 20.56 -0.18
N THR A 75 -2.58 20.96 0.57
CA THR A 75 -1.25 21.28 0.02
C THR A 75 -0.15 20.46 0.70
N PRO A 76 0.16 19.25 0.19
CA PRO A 76 1.08 18.31 0.84
C PRO A 76 2.55 18.61 0.56
N LYS A 77 3.05 19.77 1.01
CA LYS A 77 4.41 20.20 0.62
C LYS A 77 5.53 19.26 1.09
N GLU A 78 5.41 18.67 2.29
CA GLU A 78 6.44 17.75 2.84
C GLU A 78 6.53 16.44 2.04
N LEU A 79 5.43 16.03 1.43
CA LEU A 79 5.37 14.84 0.59
C LEU A 79 6.30 14.97 -0.63
N PHE A 80 6.39 16.17 -1.21
CA PHE A 80 7.21 16.42 -2.40
C PHE A 80 8.71 16.38 -2.15
N GLU A 81 9.15 16.40 -0.89
CA GLU A 81 10.57 16.33 -0.51
C GLU A 81 11.15 14.91 -0.67
N HIS A 82 10.30 13.90 -0.88
CA HIS A 82 10.67 12.49 -0.99
C HIS A 82 10.44 11.90 -2.40
N GLY A 83 10.70 12.69 -3.44
CA GLY A 83 10.50 12.27 -4.85
C GLY A 83 11.38 11.11 -5.33
N ASP A 84 12.49 10.82 -4.64
CA ASP A 84 13.35 9.67 -4.92
C ASP A 84 12.82 8.35 -4.34
N LYS A 85 11.71 8.41 -3.59
CA LYS A 85 11.12 7.28 -2.86
C LYS A 85 9.61 7.20 -3.10
N VAL A 86 9.02 6.10 -2.64
CA VAL A 86 7.57 5.97 -2.49
C VAL A 86 7.21 6.05 -1.01
N THR A 87 6.33 6.99 -0.69
CA THR A 87 5.79 7.27 0.62
C THR A 87 4.58 6.39 0.90
N PHE A 88 4.62 5.67 2.02
CA PHE A 88 3.50 4.91 2.56
C PHE A 88 3.24 5.31 4.01
N ILE A 89 1.98 5.18 4.46
CA ILE A 89 1.65 5.26 5.88
C ILE A 89 1.94 3.89 6.52
N ASP A 90 2.73 3.89 7.59
CA ASP A 90 3.18 2.71 8.33
C ASP A 90 2.43 2.61 9.67
N ARG A 91 1.50 1.66 9.75
CA ARG A 91 0.60 1.48 10.89
C ARG A 91 1.29 0.75 12.03
N THR A 92 1.06 1.20 13.27
CA THR A 92 1.61 0.54 14.47
C THR A 92 1.20 -0.95 14.51
N PRO A 93 2.13 -1.91 14.73
CA PRO A 93 3.49 -1.75 15.26
C PRO A 93 4.59 -1.43 14.23
N GLY A 94 4.24 -1.25 12.97
CA GLY A 94 5.14 -0.91 11.87
C GLY A 94 5.67 -2.14 11.14
N VAL A 95 6.01 -1.97 9.86
CA VAL A 95 6.38 -3.08 8.95
C VAL A 95 7.56 -3.91 9.47
N ARG A 96 8.48 -3.28 10.20
CA ARG A 96 9.67 -3.95 10.77
C ARG A 96 9.32 -4.98 11.85
N ALA A 97 8.18 -4.84 12.52
CA ALA A 97 7.77 -5.79 13.56
C ALA A 97 7.52 -7.21 13.01
N PHE A 98 7.26 -7.33 11.70
CA PHE A 98 6.91 -8.58 11.02
C PHE A 98 8.02 -9.12 10.11
N GLU A 99 9.21 -8.50 10.11
CA GLU A 99 10.29 -8.89 9.20
C GLU A 99 10.73 -10.36 9.39
N LYS A 100 10.72 -10.84 10.64
CA LYS A 100 11.00 -12.25 10.97
C LYS A 100 9.97 -13.24 10.41
N ASP A 101 8.77 -12.75 10.09
CA ASP A 101 7.64 -13.53 9.62
C ASP A 101 7.41 -13.36 8.10
N LYS A 102 8.32 -12.69 7.39
CA LYS A 102 8.20 -12.36 5.95
C LYS A 102 7.79 -13.54 5.06
N ALA A 103 8.24 -14.75 5.37
CA ALA A 103 7.94 -15.95 4.57
C ALA A 103 6.47 -16.42 4.66
N ARG A 104 5.72 -15.96 5.67
CA ARG A 104 4.33 -16.36 5.92
C ARG A 104 3.34 -15.20 5.93
N LEU A 105 3.74 -13.99 5.56
CA LEU A 105 2.83 -12.83 5.55
C LEU A 105 1.57 -13.09 4.73
N HIS A 106 1.72 -13.78 3.58
CA HIS A 106 0.61 -14.19 2.71
C HIS A 106 -0.44 -15.13 3.35
N LYS A 107 -0.23 -15.50 4.60
CA LYS A 107 -1.12 -16.35 5.41
C LYS A 107 -1.61 -15.64 6.66
N MET A 108 -1.21 -14.39 6.89
CA MET A 108 -1.45 -13.65 8.13
C MET A 108 -2.39 -12.49 7.87
N SER A 109 -3.34 -12.26 8.77
CA SER A 109 -4.25 -11.10 8.69
C SER A 109 -3.56 -9.82 9.19
N ILE A 110 -2.63 -9.28 8.41
CA ILE A 110 -1.82 -8.11 8.77
C ILE A 110 -2.00 -6.96 7.77
N ASN A 111 -2.34 -5.79 8.30
CA ASN A 111 -2.64 -4.61 7.47
C ASN A 111 -1.74 -3.44 7.87
N ILE A 112 -0.43 -3.53 7.59
CA ILE A 112 0.57 -2.61 8.18
C ILE A 112 0.88 -1.41 7.30
N LEU A 113 1.17 -1.63 6.01
CA LEU A 113 1.32 -0.54 5.06
C LEU A 113 -0.06 -0.21 4.50
N ALA A 114 -0.54 1.02 4.72
CA ALA A 114 -1.88 1.41 4.30
C ALA A 114 -1.97 1.48 2.76
N GLY A 115 -2.64 0.50 2.14
CA GLY A 115 -2.77 0.40 0.67
C GLY A 115 -3.73 1.41 0.01
N LEU A 116 -4.34 2.30 0.81
CA LEU A 116 -5.34 3.28 0.35
C LEU A 116 -4.77 4.67 0.04
N PHE A 117 -3.49 4.88 0.33
CA PHE A 117 -2.72 6.04 -0.11
C PHE A 117 -1.23 5.70 -0.26
N PHE A 118 -0.63 6.17 -1.34
CA PHE A 118 0.82 6.19 -1.51
C PHE A 118 1.24 7.23 -2.55
N ALA A 119 2.46 7.73 -2.45
CA ALA A 119 2.89 8.90 -3.23
C ALA A 119 4.40 8.89 -3.47
N GLY A 120 4.87 9.43 -4.59
CA GLY A 120 6.28 9.41 -4.91
C GLY A 120 6.61 10.00 -6.27
N GLY A 121 7.90 10.07 -6.59
CA GLY A 121 8.34 10.47 -7.91
C GLY A 121 8.16 9.36 -8.95
N GLY A 122 8.01 9.75 -10.22
CA GLY A 122 7.75 8.80 -11.31
C GLY A 122 8.82 7.71 -11.44
N GLN A 123 10.10 8.03 -11.22
CA GLN A 123 11.18 7.03 -11.29
C GLN A 123 11.11 6.02 -10.13
N ALA A 124 10.74 6.47 -8.93
CA ALA A 124 10.55 5.58 -7.78
C ALA A 124 9.37 4.63 -8.00
N PHE A 125 8.26 5.13 -8.57
CA PHE A 125 7.12 4.29 -8.95
C PHE A 125 7.43 3.27 -10.02
N LYS A 126 8.19 3.68 -11.05
CA LYS A 126 8.62 2.75 -12.10
C LYS A 126 9.43 1.60 -11.50
N GLU A 127 10.39 1.91 -10.63
CA GLU A 127 11.18 0.88 -9.96
C GLU A 127 10.32 -0.01 -9.06
N LEU A 128 9.42 0.58 -8.28
CA LEU A 128 8.53 -0.18 -7.41
C LEU A 128 7.62 -1.13 -8.21
N TYR A 129 7.10 -0.69 -9.36
CA TYR A 129 6.28 -1.53 -10.24
C TYR A 129 7.10 -2.67 -10.88
N GLU A 130 8.32 -2.40 -11.34
CA GLU A 130 9.23 -3.44 -11.85
C GLU A 130 9.50 -4.51 -10.77
N MET A 131 9.71 -4.11 -9.52
CA MET A 131 9.86 -5.03 -8.39
C MET A 131 8.58 -5.82 -8.11
N GLN A 132 7.40 -5.19 -8.22
CA GLN A 132 6.11 -5.89 -8.08
C GLN A 132 5.95 -6.98 -9.13
N GLN A 133 6.27 -6.70 -10.39
CA GLN A 133 6.15 -7.69 -11.48
C GLN A 133 7.00 -8.92 -11.18
N GLN A 134 8.25 -8.72 -10.76
CA GLN A 134 9.14 -9.81 -10.36
C GLN A 134 8.58 -10.60 -9.16
N GLN A 135 8.01 -9.91 -8.16
CA GLN A 135 7.42 -10.57 -6.99
C GLN A 135 6.15 -11.37 -7.34
N VAL A 136 5.34 -10.90 -8.29
CA VAL A 136 4.18 -11.65 -8.79
C VAL A 136 4.64 -12.94 -9.50
N ASP A 137 5.69 -12.88 -10.32
CA ASP A 137 6.24 -14.07 -10.97
C ASP A 137 6.78 -15.10 -9.95
N GLU A 138 7.43 -14.63 -8.88
CA GLU A 138 7.84 -15.48 -7.75
C GLU A 138 6.63 -16.11 -7.07
N TRP A 139 5.61 -15.32 -6.74
CA TRP A 139 4.37 -15.81 -6.11
C TRP A 139 3.68 -16.88 -6.95
N MET A 140 3.54 -16.68 -8.26
CA MET A 140 2.92 -17.67 -9.14
C MET A 140 3.71 -18.98 -9.19
N ARG A 141 5.05 -18.89 -9.17
CA ARG A 141 5.93 -20.06 -9.15
C ARG A 141 5.85 -20.84 -7.84
N ASP A 142 5.75 -20.12 -6.73
CA ASP A 142 5.81 -20.68 -5.37
C ASP A 142 4.43 -21.08 -4.84
N GLY A 143 3.36 -20.86 -5.61
CA GLY A 143 2.00 -21.18 -5.19
C GLY A 143 1.48 -20.24 -4.09
N VAL A 144 1.86 -18.96 -4.17
CA VAL A 144 1.46 -17.89 -3.24
C VAL A 144 0.53 -16.90 -3.95
N VAL A 145 -0.46 -16.40 -3.23
CA VAL A 145 -1.33 -15.27 -3.64
C VAL A 145 -1.75 -14.51 -2.39
N ASP A 146 -1.73 -13.18 -2.46
CA ASP A 146 -2.30 -12.28 -1.46
C ASP A 146 -2.55 -10.89 -2.09
N ASP A 147 -3.03 -9.95 -1.30
CA ASP A 147 -3.35 -8.59 -1.72
C ASP A 147 -2.12 -7.66 -1.88
N ASP A 148 -2.40 -6.38 -2.13
CA ASP A 148 -1.38 -5.37 -2.34
C ASP A 148 -0.65 -4.95 -1.06
N GLN A 149 -1.25 -5.08 0.12
CA GLN A 149 -0.60 -4.68 1.38
C GLN A 149 0.54 -5.64 1.72
N THR A 150 0.31 -6.95 1.61
CA THR A 150 1.37 -7.95 1.76
C THR A 150 2.44 -7.75 0.69
N MET A 151 2.05 -7.46 -0.55
CA MET A 151 2.99 -7.12 -1.62
C MET A 151 3.90 -5.95 -1.22
N TYR A 152 3.35 -4.81 -0.78
CA TYR A 152 4.16 -3.65 -0.39
C TYR A 152 5.12 -3.98 0.75
N MET A 153 4.72 -4.79 1.73
CA MET A 153 5.62 -5.22 2.82
C MET A 153 6.81 -6.02 2.28
N LEU A 154 6.58 -6.96 1.35
CA LEU A 154 7.66 -7.75 0.74
C LEU A 154 8.59 -6.88 -0.09
N LEU A 155 8.05 -5.95 -0.88
CA LEU A 155 8.85 -5.00 -1.66
C LEU A 155 9.69 -4.10 -0.75
N TYR A 156 9.13 -3.66 0.38
CA TYR A 156 9.86 -2.93 1.41
C TYR A 156 11.06 -3.75 1.92
N TYR A 157 10.88 -5.02 2.28
CA TYR A 157 11.99 -5.84 2.75
C TYR A 157 13.06 -6.09 1.67
N LYS A 158 12.68 -6.11 0.39
CA LYS A 158 13.64 -6.25 -0.72
C LYS A 158 14.48 -5.00 -0.93
N LYS A 159 13.89 -3.80 -0.85
CA LYS A 159 14.60 -2.53 -1.05
C LYS A 159 14.10 -1.44 -0.10
N PRO A 160 14.43 -1.47 1.21
CA PRO A 160 13.94 -0.50 2.17
C PRO A 160 14.28 0.95 1.81
N SER A 161 15.38 1.18 1.07
CA SER A 161 15.82 2.51 0.66
C SER A 161 14.89 3.20 -0.34
N LEU A 162 14.05 2.43 -1.06
CA LEU A 162 13.06 2.97 -2.00
C LEU A 162 11.81 3.51 -1.29
N PHE A 163 11.67 3.24 0.01
CA PHE A 163 10.48 3.57 0.77
C PHE A 163 10.75 4.73 1.74
N HIS A 164 9.78 5.64 1.82
CA HIS A 164 9.64 6.60 2.90
C HIS A 164 8.42 6.21 3.73
N LEU A 165 8.63 5.80 4.98
CA LEU A 165 7.53 5.33 5.84
C LEU A 165 7.19 6.40 6.85
N VAL A 166 5.91 6.80 6.87
CA VAL A 166 5.38 7.80 7.79
C VAL A 166 4.46 7.12 8.81
N PRO A 167 4.77 7.16 10.11
CA PRO A 167 3.89 6.58 11.12
C PRO A 167 2.49 7.21 11.11
N GLY A 168 1.44 6.39 11.07
CA GLY A 168 0.06 6.87 11.07
C GLY A 168 -0.97 5.73 11.03
N ASP A 169 -2.24 6.06 10.83
CA ASP A 169 -3.32 5.11 10.56
C ASP A 169 -3.99 5.38 9.19
N TRP A 170 -4.91 4.50 8.79
CA TRP A 170 -5.56 4.49 7.48
C TRP A 170 -5.88 5.89 6.92
N TYR A 171 -6.57 6.72 7.70
CA TYR A 171 -7.15 7.98 7.21
C TYR A 171 -6.36 9.23 7.59
N ASP A 172 -5.11 9.07 8.01
CA ASP A 172 -4.30 10.17 8.54
C ASP A 172 -3.63 11.03 7.46
N VAL A 173 -3.79 10.76 6.15
CA VAL A 173 -3.04 11.47 5.08
C VAL A 173 -3.16 12.99 5.17
N PHE A 174 -4.37 13.51 5.38
CA PHE A 174 -4.59 14.95 5.48
C PHE A 174 -4.02 15.50 6.78
N LYS A 175 -4.09 14.76 7.88
CA LYS A 175 -3.49 15.18 9.15
C LYS A 175 -1.96 15.20 9.07
N LEU A 176 -1.35 14.21 8.44
CA LEU A 176 0.10 14.03 8.36
C LEU A 176 0.75 15.02 7.41
N PHE A 177 0.06 15.40 6.32
CA PHE A 177 0.64 16.20 5.26
C PHE A 177 -0.12 17.52 5.02
N ASN A 178 -0.77 18.09 6.04
CA ASN A 178 -1.37 19.43 5.93
C ASN A 178 -0.55 20.46 6.70
N LYS A 179 0.06 21.41 5.99
CA LYS A 179 0.90 22.46 6.58
C LYS A 179 0.14 23.50 7.43
N ASN A 180 -1.20 23.49 7.43
CA ASN A 180 -2.01 24.52 8.09
C ASN A 180 -2.61 24.12 9.44
N LEU A 181 -2.27 22.96 10.02
CA LEU A 181 -2.67 22.64 11.38
C LEU A 181 -1.67 23.23 12.38
N THR A 182 -1.75 24.54 12.60
CA THR A 182 -1.36 25.10 13.90
C THR A 182 -2.27 24.47 14.96
N GLU A 183 -1.70 23.57 15.76
CA GLU A 183 -2.24 23.02 17.01
C GLU A 183 -3.76 22.76 17.05
N VAL A 184 -4.19 21.57 16.61
CA VAL A 184 -5.47 21.03 17.09
C VAL A 184 -5.18 20.26 18.38
N THR A 185 -5.64 20.84 19.48
CA THR A 185 -5.68 20.25 20.82
C THR A 185 -6.25 18.82 20.77
N PRO A 186 -5.68 17.87 21.52
CA PRO A 186 -6.15 16.50 21.51
C PRO A 186 -7.59 16.41 22.05
N SER A 187 -8.44 15.71 21.30
CA SER A 187 -9.76 15.28 21.78
C SER A 187 -9.60 14.44 23.05
N PRO A 188 -10.36 14.71 24.12
CA PRO A 188 -10.40 13.83 25.28
C PRO A 188 -10.95 12.46 24.86
N ARG A 189 -10.40 11.42 25.50
CA ARG A 189 -10.76 10.01 25.35
C ARG A 189 -12.17 9.72 25.84
#